data_AF-A0A935ZNB3-F1
#
_entry.id   AF-A0A935ZNB3-F1
#
_cell.length_a   1.000
_cell.length_b   1.000
_cell.length_c   1.000
_cell.angle_alpha   90.00
_cell.angle_beta   90.00
_cell.angle_gamma   90.00
#
_symmetry.space_group_name_H-M   'P 1'
#
loop_
_entity.id
_entity.type
_entity.pdbx_description
1 polymer ?
#
loop_
_entity_poly.entity_id
_entity_poly.type
_entity_poly.pdbx_seq_one_letter_code
_entity_poly.pdbx_strand_id
1 'polypeptide(L)'
;MSRPPRDRDEPAPDDDEPALGRAPSRAVTPRSLGHDDDSVTAGAVAPVSSASAQALATSLAEAFRDHVRRALGFALDDTETSLAFVDHYLRTARGTAKGPVAELIAAEAGAYYGELVRVLLGATWIGDGRDPATLRLLMAHQFLHFAPVDQAREVLRGDATPDDDDDDAPPLDTTFHARPTPMPPLADEAPPPDDSSWLVERLASLPEVGAAEYYTMTCRFETLQLVLELLATKHLGEGREPRLYTVDDYVDVISGRS
;
A
#
# COMPACT_ATOMS: atom_id res chain seq x y z
N MET A 1 6.82 -77.47 7.95
CA MET A 1 5.81 -76.40 7.89
C MET A 1 6.38 -75.27 7.04
N SER A 2 5.98 -75.25 5.78
CA SER A 2 6.49 -74.40 4.71
C SER A 2 5.84 -73.01 4.74
N ARG A 3 6.62 -71.96 4.50
CA ARG A 3 6.14 -70.64 4.06
C ARG A 3 6.47 -70.47 2.57
N PRO A 4 5.54 -69.96 1.74
CA PRO A 4 5.78 -69.75 0.32
C PRO A 4 6.46 -68.39 0.04
N PRO A 5 7.15 -68.24 -1.10
CA PRO A 5 7.67 -66.95 -1.57
C PRO A 5 6.56 -66.11 -2.23
N ARG A 6 6.65 -64.78 -2.09
CA ARG A 6 5.83 -63.81 -2.82
C ARG A 6 6.68 -63.18 -3.92
N ASP A 7 6.34 -63.51 -5.16
CA ASP A 7 6.62 -62.71 -6.34
C ASP A 7 5.65 -61.53 -6.40
N ARG A 8 6.16 -60.32 -6.62
CA ARG A 8 5.48 -59.26 -7.36
C ARG A 8 6.50 -58.39 -8.07
N ASP A 9 6.44 -58.47 -9.40
CA ASP A 9 7.02 -57.57 -10.38
C ASP A 9 6.54 -56.12 -10.19
N GLU A 10 7.48 -55.18 -10.15
CA GLU A 10 7.25 -53.75 -10.39
C GLU A 10 7.86 -53.39 -11.76
N PRO A 11 7.07 -52.92 -12.73
CA PRO A 11 7.60 -52.42 -13.99
C PRO A 11 8.11 -50.97 -13.87
N ALA A 12 9.26 -50.71 -14.50
CA ALA A 12 9.91 -49.41 -14.60
C ALA A 12 9.10 -48.42 -15.46
N PRO A 13 9.19 -47.09 -15.19
CA PRO A 13 8.63 -46.06 -16.07
C PRO A 13 9.54 -45.80 -17.27
N ASP A 14 8.95 -45.86 -18.47
CA ASP A 14 9.57 -45.51 -19.74
C ASP A 14 9.76 -43.99 -19.87
N ASP A 15 10.97 -43.61 -20.28
CA ASP A 15 11.35 -42.32 -20.84
C ASP A 15 10.70 -42.13 -22.22
N ASP A 16 10.07 -40.98 -22.47
CA ASP A 16 9.96 -40.43 -23.83
C ASP A 16 9.68 -38.92 -23.78
N GLU A 17 10.76 -38.14 -23.91
CA GLU A 17 10.77 -36.75 -24.35
C GLU A 17 10.27 -36.62 -25.80
N PRO A 18 9.51 -35.55 -26.12
CA PRO A 18 9.48 -35.04 -27.48
C PRO A 18 10.10 -33.63 -27.59
N ALA A 19 11.30 -33.61 -28.17
CA ALA A 19 11.79 -32.72 -29.22
C ALA A 19 11.23 -31.27 -29.31
N LEU A 20 12.09 -30.32 -28.95
CA LEU A 20 12.01 -28.90 -29.31
C LEU A 20 12.18 -28.70 -30.84
N GLY A 21 11.08 -28.35 -31.50
CA GLY A 21 11.01 -28.01 -32.92
C GLY A 21 10.85 -26.51 -33.16
N ARG A 22 11.95 -25.88 -33.61
CA ARG A 22 12.06 -24.86 -34.68
C ARG A 22 10.99 -23.76 -34.81
N ALA A 23 11.44 -22.52 -34.67
CA ALA A 23 10.77 -21.27 -35.04
C ALA A 23 10.34 -21.21 -36.53
N PRO A 24 9.31 -20.39 -36.82
CA PRO A 24 9.33 -19.55 -38.02
C PRO A 24 9.26 -18.06 -37.71
N SER A 25 10.28 -17.37 -38.24
CA SER A 25 10.35 -15.94 -38.52
C SER A 25 9.14 -15.48 -39.35
N ARG A 26 8.46 -14.41 -38.92
CA ARG A 26 7.50 -13.67 -39.75
C ARG A 26 7.81 -12.18 -39.67
N ALA A 27 8.27 -11.66 -40.80
CA ALA A 27 8.40 -10.25 -41.09
C ALA A 27 7.03 -9.55 -41.03
N VAL A 28 6.93 -8.50 -40.23
CA VAL A 28 5.80 -7.56 -40.23
C VAL A 28 6.23 -6.32 -41.01
N THR A 29 5.55 -6.08 -42.12
CA THR A 29 5.64 -4.86 -42.93
C THR A 29 4.93 -3.69 -42.23
N PRO A 30 5.43 -2.44 -42.37
CA PRO A 30 4.82 -1.27 -41.76
C PRO A 30 3.59 -0.81 -42.58
N ARG A 31 2.44 -0.68 -41.92
CA ARG A 31 1.27 0.01 -42.46
C ARG A 31 1.23 1.43 -41.92
N SER A 32 1.14 2.38 -42.85
CA SER A 32 1.10 3.82 -42.61
C SER A 32 -0.33 4.36 -42.77
N LEU A 33 -0.65 5.37 -41.95
CA LEU A 33 -1.63 6.46 -42.13
C LEU A 33 -3.14 6.21 -41.93
N GLY A 34 -3.67 7.02 -41.02
CA GLY A 34 -5.08 7.31 -40.70
C GLY A 34 -5.14 7.83 -39.26
N HIS A 35 -4.66 9.04 -38.95
CA HIS A 35 -5.46 10.26 -38.81
C HIS A 35 -6.95 10.01 -38.58
N ASP A 36 -7.30 9.74 -37.32
CA ASP A 36 -8.63 10.01 -36.79
C ASP A 36 -8.50 10.83 -35.51
N ASP A 37 -9.36 11.82 -35.47
CA ASP A 37 -9.49 12.97 -34.59
C ASP A 37 -10.17 12.54 -33.30
N ASP A 38 -9.40 12.09 -32.29
CA ASP A 38 -9.91 11.92 -30.93
C ASP A 38 -9.53 13.14 -30.10
N SER A 39 -10.50 14.06 -30.04
CA SER A 39 -10.60 15.09 -29.01
C SER A 39 -10.69 14.41 -27.64
N VAL A 40 -9.52 14.15 -27.04
CA VAL A 40 -9.39 13.79 -25.63
C VAL A 40 -9.98 14.92 -24.81
N THR A 41 -11.21 14.71 -24.35
CA THR A 41 -11.79 15.51 -23.29
C THR A 41 -10.92 15.28 -22.06
N ALA A 42 -10.07 16.25 -21.76
CA ALA A 42 -9.29 16.29 -20.54
C ALA A 42 -10.25 16.07 -19.37
N GLY A 43 -10.15 14.89 -18.75
CA GLY A 43 -10.92 14.54 -17.56
C GLY A 43 -10.71 15.63 -16.52
N ALA A 44 -11.78 16.33 -16.17
CA ALA A 44 -11.76 17.29 -15.10
C ALA A 44 -11.33 16.57 -13.82
N VAL A 45 -10.08 16.78 -13.40
CA VAL A 45 -9.57 16.30 -12.11
C VAL A 45 -10.47 16.89 -11.05
N ALA A 46 -11.26 16.04 -10.39
CA ALA A 46 -12.18 16.47 -9.35
C ALA A 46 -11.40 17.22 -8.26
N PRO A 47 -11.98 18.29 -7.67
CA PRO A 47 -11.29 19.06 -6.65
C PRO A 47 -11.01 18.17 -5.44
N VAL A 48 -9.75 18.15 -5.00
CA VAL A 48 -9.31 17.52 -3.75
C VAL A 48 -10.07 18.18 -2.61
N SER A 49 -10.95 17.43 -1.92
CA SER A 49 -11.82 17.96 -0.86
C SER A 49 -11.63 17.16 0.42
N SER A 50 -11.06 17.81 1.44
CA SER A 50 -10.84 17.16 2.73
C SER A 50 -12.14 16.71 3.41
N ALA A 51 -13.19 17.55 3.35
CA ALA A 51 -14.48 17.22 3.97
C ALA A 51 -15.17 16.02 3.30
N SER A 52 -15.17 15.96 1.97
CA SER A 52 -15.76 14.84 1.22
C SER A 52 -14.96 13.55 1.42
N ALA A 53 -13.62 13.65 1.40
CA ALA A 53 -12.74 12.51 1.68
C ALA A 53 -12.96 11.97 3.10
N GLN A 54 -13.06 12.86 4.09
CA GLN A 54 -13.34 12.47 5.48
C GLN A 54 -14.72 11.80 5.62
N ALA A 55 -15.75 12.30 4.94
CA ALA A 55 -17.08 11.68 4.98
C ALA A 55 -17.07 10.26 4.39
N LEU A 56 -16.39 10.05 3.25
CA LEU A 56 -16.20 8.74 2.66
C LEU A 56 -15.42 7.80 3.58
N ALA A 57 -14.28 8.26 4.11
CA ALA A 57 -13.46 7.48 5.03
C ALA A 57 -14.23 7.08 6.29
N THR A 58 -15.01 7.99 6.87
CA THR A 58 -15.86 7.71 8.04
C THR A 58 -16.87 6.62 7.73
N SER A 59 -17.59 6.73 6.61
CA SER A 59 -18.58 5.74 6.19
C SER A 59 -17.97 4.35 5.95
N LEU A 60 -16.80 4.29 5.32
CA LEU A 60 -16.08 3.02 5.09
C LEU A 60 -15.57 2.40 6.40
N ALA A 61 -15.04 3.23 7.30
CA ALA A 61 -14.58 2.78 8.61
C ALA A 61 -15.75 2.25 9.48
N GLU A 62 -16.92 2.88 9.41
CA GLU A 62 -18.14 2.39 10.07
C GLU A 62 -18.59 1.03 9.51
N ALA A 63 -18.62 0.88 8.18
CA ALA A 63 -18.92 -0.39 7.52
C ALA A 63 -17.94 -1.50 7.94
N PHE A 64 -16.65 -1.17 8.05
CA PHE A 64 -15.63 -2.12 8.50
C PHE A 64 -15.88 -2.63 9.92
N ARG A 65 -16.14 -1.72 10.88
CA ARG A 65 -16.46 -2.08 12.27
C ARG A 65 -17.65 -3.03 12.33
N ASP A 66 -18.65 -2.75 11.50
CA ASP A 66 -19.84 -3.58 11.38
C ASP A 66 -19.54 -4.98 10.82
N HIS A 67 -18.70 -5.07 9.78
CA HIS A 67 -18.27 -6.35 9.23
C HIS A 67 -17.45 -7.17 10.24
N VAL A 68 -16.46 -6.56 10.90
CA VAL A 68 -15.65 -7.23 11.92
C VAL A 68 -16.53 -7.72 13.08
N ARG A 69 -17.48 -6.88 13.54
CA ARG A 69 -18.44 -7.27 14.58
C ARG A 69 -19.29 -8.47 14.19
N ARG A 70 -19.80 -8.50 12.96
CA ARG A 70 -20.61 -9.64 12.48
C ARG A 70 -19.77 -10.90 12.29
N ALA A 71 -18.54 -10.77 11.82
CA ALA A 71 -17.67 -11.90 11.50
C ALA A 71 -17.00 -12.53 12.74
N LEU A 72 -16.50 -11.69 13.66
CA LEU A 72 -15.72 -12.13 14.83
C LEU A 72 -16.50 -12.05 16.15
N GLY A 73 -17.68 -11.42 16.17
CA GLY A 73 -18.44 -11.18 17.40
C GLY A 73 -17.83 -10.14 18.32
N PHE A 74 -16.85 -9.36 17.85
CA PHE A 74 -16.11 -8.36 18.62
C PHE A 74 -16.28 -6.95 18.03
N ALA A 75 -16.47 -5.95 18.89
CA ALA A 75 -16.55 -4.55 18.45
C ALA A 75 -15.17 -3.90 18.55
N LEU A 76 -14.68 -3.32 17.45
CA LEU A 76 -13.46 -2.54 17.45
C LEU A 76 -13.66 -1.28 18.30
N ASP A 77 -12.73 -1.00 19.21
CA ASP A 77 -12.81 0.07 20.22
C ASP A 77 -11.97 1.31 19.88
N ASP A 78 -11.49 1.39 18.63
CA ASP A 78 -10.68 2.49 18.11
C ASP A 78 -9.37 2.71 18.89
N THR A 79 -8.84 1.66 19.52
CA THR A 79 -7.50 1.65 20.10
C THR A 79 -6.49 1.02 19.15
N GLU A 80 -5.20 1.28 19.39
CA GLU A 80 -4.11 0.56 18.71
C GLU A 80 -4.24 -0.97 18.88
N THR A 81 -4.64 -1.44 20.06
CA THR A 81 -4.85 -2.87 20.33
C THR A 81 -5.94 -3.49 19.45
N SER A 82 -6.91 -2.71 18.97
CA SER A 82 -7.93 -3.19 18.04
C SER A 82 -7.34 -3.66 16.70
N LEU A 83 -6.16 -3.19 16.30
CA LEU A 83 -5.50 -3.62 15.07
C LEU A 83 -5.17 -5.12 15.05
N ALA A 84 -4.94 -5.75 16.20
CA ALA A 84 -4.74 -7.20 16.26
C ALA A 84 -5.97 -7.98 15.75
N PHE A 85 -7.18 -7.49 16.02
CA PHE A 85 -8.42 -8.09 15.49
C PHE A 85 -8.59 -7.82 14.00
N VAL A 86 -8.18 -6.63 13.54
CA VAL A 86 -8.12 -6.29 12.10
C VAL A 86 -7.19 -7.24 11.37
N ASP A 87 -5.99 -7.48 11.90
CA ASP A 87 -5.02 -8.40 11.30
C ASP A 87 -5.54 -9.84 11.27
N HIS A 88 -6.19 -10.29 12.33
CA HIS A 88 -6.86 -11.59 12.34
C HIS A 88 -7.95 -11.69 11.27
N TYR A 89 -8.79 -10.65 11.14
CA TYR A 89 -9.83 -10.59 10.13
C TYR A 89 -9.26 -10.62 8.71
N LEU A 90 -8.29 -9.74 8.40
CA LEU A 90 -7.68 -9.63 7.06
C LEU A 90 -6.93 -10.91 6.68
N ARG A 91 -6.26 -11.57 7.63
CA ARG A 91 -5.61 -12.87 7.39
C ARG A 91 -6.63 -13.96 7.04
N THR A 92 -7.80 -13.94 7.68
CA THR A 92 -8.90 -14.88 7.37
C THR A 92 -9.53 -14.55 6.00
N ALA A 93 -9.64 -13.27 5.67
CA ALA A 93 -10.19 -12.81 4.40
C ALA A 93 -9.27 -13.08 3.20
N ARG A 94 -7.93 -13.02 3.36
CA ARG A 94 -6.93 -13.23 2.28
C ARG A 94 -7.16 -14.50 1.45
N GLY A 95 -7.57 -15.60 2.10
CA GLY A 95 -7.81 -16.87 1.40
C GLY A 95 -9.19 -17.01 0.74
N THR A 96 -10.12 -16.10 1.02
CA THR A 96 -11.54 -16.26 0.67
C THR A 96 -12.12 -15.09 -0.14
N ALA A 97 -11.63 -13.87 0.08
CA ALA A 97 -12.04 -12.69 -0.64
C ALA A 97 -11.30 -12.58 -1.97
N LYS A 98 -12.03 -12.33 -3.06
CA LYS A 98 -11.48 -12.17 -4.41
C LYS A 98 -12.18 -11.03 -5.16
N GLY A 99 -11.47 -10.43 -6.11
CA GLY A 99 -11.99 -9.38 -6.99
C GLY A 99 -12.68 -8.25 -6.22
N PRO A 100 -13.93 -7.88 -6.57
CA PRO A 100 -14.64 -6.76 -5.93
C PRO A 100 -14.79 -6.86 -4.41
N VAL A 101 -14.86 -8.08 -3.86
CA VAL A 101 -15.00 -8.28 -2.41
C VAL A 101 -13.68 -7.94 -1.70
N ALA A 102 -12.55 -8.33 -2.28
CA ALA A 102 -11.24 -8.00 -1.74
C ALA A 102 -10.99 -6.48 -1.78
N GLU A 103 -11.38 -5.82 -2.87
CA GLU A 103 -11.29 -4.36 -3.00
C GLU A 103 -12.15 -3.62 -1.97
N LEU A 104 -13.38 -4.10 -1.72
CA LEU A 104 -14.23 -3.52 -0.68
C LEU A 104 -13.62 -3.69 0.71
N ILE A 105 -13.15 -4.89 1.06
CA ILE A 105 -12.51 -5.15 2.35
C ILE A 105 -11.28 -4.27 2.54
N ALA A 106 -10.45 -4.11 1.49
CA ALA A 106 -9.28 -3.25 1.56
C ALA A 106 -9.64 -1.77 1.73
N ALA A 107 -10.66 -1.28 1.02
CA ALA A 107 -11.17 0.08 1.19
C ALA A 107 -11.68 0.35 2.62
N GLU A 108 -12.49 -0.56 3.14
CA GLU A 108 -13.05 -0.49 4.50
C GLU A 108 -11.96 -0.57 5.59
N ALA A 109 -11.04 -1.55 5.48
CA ALA A 109 -9.95 -1.73 6.43
C ALA A 109 -8.95 -0.57 6.40
N GLY A 110 -8.60 -0.09 5.21
CA GLY A 110 -7.73 1.07 5.02
C GLY A 110 -8.36 2.35 5.57
N ALA A 111 -9.66 2.56 5.38
CA ALA A 111 -10.36 3.70 5.97
C ALA A 111 -10.42 3.62 7.50
N TYR A 112 -10.68 2.44 8.07
CA TYR A 112 -10.64 2.22 9.53
C TYR A 112 -9.24 2.53 10.10
N TYR A 113 -8.20 1.97 9.52
CA TYR A 113 -6.82 2.23 9.92
C TYR A 113 -6.46 3.72 9.78
N GLY A 114 -6.89 4.35 8.69
CA GLY A 114 -6.65 5.77 8.51
C GLY A 114 -7.39 6.66 9.51
N GLU A 115 -8.63 6.30 9.91
CA GLU A 115 -9.34 6.98 11.00
C GLU A 115 -8.60 6.85 12.33
N LEU A 116 -8.06 5.66 12.63
CA LEU A 116 -7.24 5.43 13.81
C LEU A 116 -5.99 6.34 13.81
N VAL A 117 -5.26 6.39 12.69
CA VAL A 117 -4.11 7.30 12.52
C VAL A 117 -4.53 8.76 12.67
N ARG A 118 -5.64 9.17 12.05
CA ARG A 118 -6.15 10.54 12.11
C ARG A 118 -6.42 10.98 13.55
N VAL A 119 -7.07 10.12 14.32
CA VAL A 119 -7.46 10.40 15.72
C VAL A 119 -6.27 10.33 16.66
N LEU A 120 -5.41 9.31 16.53
CA LEU A 120 -4.32 9.08 17.49
C LEU A 120 -3.04 9.88 17.19
N LEU A 121 -2.71 10.07 15.91
CA LEU A 121 -1.43 10.65 15.48
C LEU A 121 -1.58 12.03 14.83
N GLY A 122 -2.81 12.49 14.60
CA GLY A 122 -3.10 13.79 14.01
C GLY A 122 -2.81 13.81 12.50
N ALA A 123 -3.86 13.61 11.72
CA ALA A 123 -3.78 13.66 10.26
C ALA A 123 -5.02 14.34 9.65
N THR A 124 -4.98 14.59 8.35
CA THR A 124 -6.08 15.12 7.55
C THR A 124 -6.30 14.23 6.33
N TRP A 125 -7.55 13.85 6.08
CA TRP A 125 -7.93 13.16 4.84
C TRP A 125 -7.94 14.10 3.65
N ILE A 126 -7.46 13.61 2.52
CA ILE A 126 -7.67 14.19 1.19
C ILE A 126 -8.11 13.09 0.21
N GLY A 127 -8.74 13.49 -0.88
CA GLY A 127 -9.25 12.60 -1.93
C GLY A 127 -10.37 13.27 -2.72
N ASP A 128 -10.94 12.54 -3.67
CA ASP A 128 -12.05 13.04 -4.48
C ASP A 128 -13.44 12.82 -3.80
N GLY A 129 -13.45 12.10 -2.67
CA GLY A 129 -14.64 11.80 -1.88
C GLY A 129 -15.59 10.78 -2.50
N ARG A 130 -15.16 10.05 -3.55
CA ARG A 130 -15.99 9.05 -4.25
C ARG A 130 -15.26 7.73 -4.42
N ASP A 131 -14.00 7.78 -4.86
CA ASP A 131 -13.18 6.60 -5.07
C ASP A 131 -12.26 6.38 -3.86
N PRO A 132 -12.43 5.26 -3.11
CA PRO A 132 -11.56 4.93 -1.98
C PRO A 132 -10.07 4.86 -2.35
N ALA A 133 -9.74 4.51 -3.60
CA ALA A 133 -8.34 4.44 -4.04
C ALA A 133 -7.64 5.81 -4.05
N THR A 134 -8.41 6.91 -4.07
CA THR A 134 -7.87 8.28 -4.03
C THR A 134 -7.63 8.80 -2.62
N LEU A 135 -8.08 8.08 -1.58
CA LEU A 135 -7.93 8.51 -0.20
C LEU A 135 -6.45 8.52 0.18
N ARG A 136 -5.98 9.66 0.71
CA ARG A 136 -4.66 9.83 1.29
C ARG A 136 -4.75 10.51 2.64
N LEU A 137 -3.82 10.21 3.53
CA LEU A 137 -3.63 10.92 4.78
C LEU A 137 -2.43 11.86 4.69
N LEU A 138 -2.63 13.08 5.18
CA LEU A 138 -1.60 14.09 5.38
C LEU A 138 -1.36 14.26 6.87
N MET A 139 -0.15 14.00 7.35
CA MET A 139 0.18 14.11 8.78
C MET A 139 0.31 15.58 9.20
N ALA A 140 -0.18 15.91 10.40
CA ALA A 140 -0.21 17.30 10.86
C ALA A 140 1.16 17.79 11.37
N HIS A 141 1.95 16.93 12.00
CA HIS A 141 3.15 17.34 12.74
C HIS A 141 4.48 17.06 12.04
N GLN A 142 4.47 16.18 11.04
CA GLN A 142 5.62 15.84 10.22
C GLN A 142 5.15 15.82 8.77
N PHE A 143 5.97 16.32 7.84
CA PHE A 143 5.62 16.25 6.43
C PHE A 143 5.74 14.80 5.96
N LEU A 144 4.62 14.10 6.05
CA LEU A 144 4.46 12.71 5.68
C LEU A 144 3.07 12.49 5.11
N HIS A 145 2.95 11.76 4.00
CA HIS A 145 1.66 11.32 3.49
C HIS A 145 1.70 9.89 2.97
N PHE A 146 0.56 9.22 2.92
CA PHE A 146 0.47 7.84 2.43
C PHE A 146 -0.98 7.47 2.07
N ALA A 147 -1.16 6.28 1.49
CA ALA A 147 -2.45 5.73 1.07
C ALA A 147 -2.89 4.55 1.96
N PRO A 148 -3.72 4.78 2.99
CA PRO A 148 -4.20 3.71 3.89
C PRO A 148 -4.88 2.54 3.16
N VAL A 149 -5.61 2.83 2.08
CA VAL A 149 -6.30 1.82 1.27
C VAL A 149 -5.33 0.93 0.51
N ASP A 150 -4.28 1.49 -0.09
CA ASP A 150 -3.27 0.69 -0.81
C ASP A 150 -2.45 -0.17 0.16
N GLN A 151 -2.18 0.34 1.37
CA GLN A 151 -1.57 -0.45 2.44
C GLN A 151 -2.44 -1.65 2.86
N ALA A 152 -3.76 -1.44 2.99
CA ALA A 152 -4.70 -2.52 3.29
C ALA A 152 -4.82 -3.53 2.13
N ARG A 153 -4.76 -3.07 0.87
CA ARG A 153 -4.69 -3.95 -0.31
C ARG A 153 -3.45 -4.84 -0.27
N GLU A 154 -2.29 -4.27 0.04
CA GLU A 154 -1.05 -5.05 0.16
C GLU A 154 -1.14 -6.06 1.32
N VAL A 155 -1.72 -5.69 2.45
CA VAL A 155 -1.99 -6.64 3.55
C VAL A 155 -2.96 -7.74 3.10
N LEU A 156 -3.99 -7.42 2.33
CA LEU A 156 -4.95 -8.42 1.88
C LEU A 156 -4.36 -9.34 0.80
N ARG A 157 -3.47 -8.84 -0.08
CA ARG A 157 -2.70 -9.64 -1.04
C ARG A 157 -1.68 -10.55 -0.33
N GLY A 158 -0.99 -10.03 0.68
CA GLY A 158 0.06 -10.76 1.38
C GLY A 158 1.29 -11.01 0.52
N ASP A 159 1.93 -12.16 0.72
CA ASP A 159 3.08 -12.68 -0.04
C ASP A 159 2.66 -13.45 -1.30
N ALA A 160 1.37 -13.42 -1.67
CA ALA A 160 0.89 -14.09 -2.87
C ALA A 160 1.59 -13.53 -4.10
N THR A 161 2.10 -14.42 -4.95
CA THR A 161 2.56 -14.04 -6.29
C THR A 161 1.36 -13.46 -7.05
N PRO A 162 1.55 -12.39 -7.85
CA PRO A 162 0.52 -11.94 -8.77
C PRO A 162 0.01 -13.14 -9.57
N ASP A 163 -1.30 -13.35 -9.59
CA ASP A 163 -1.88 -14.29 -10.57
C ASP A 163 -1.63 -13.69 -11.97
N ASP A 164 -1.49 -14.52 -13.02
CA ASP A 164 -1.20 -14.03 -14.39
C ASP A 164 -2.26 -13.01 -14.91
N ASP A 165 -3.45 -12.95 -14.28
CA ASP A 165 -4.52 -11.98 -14.56
C ASP A 165 -4.38 -10.64 -13.79
N ASP A 166 -3.49 -10.55 -12.80
CA ASP A 166 -3.23 -9.35 -11.98
C ASP A 166 -2.08 -8.46 -12.54
N ASP A 167 -1.41 -8.89 -13.61
CA ASP A 167 -0.26 -8.17 -14.21
C ASP A 167 -0.63 -6.78 -14.76
N ASP A 168 -1.90 -6.53 -15.05
CA ASP A 168 -2.42 -5.23 -15.52
C ASP A 168 -2.87 -4.30 -14.38
N ALA A 169 -2.84 -4.74 -13.12
CA ALA A 169 -3.25 -3.91 -11.99
C ALA A 169 -2.23 -2.77 -11.74
N PRO A 170 -2.69 -1.52 -11.49
CA PRO A 170 -1.78 -0.44 -11.17
C PRO A 170 -0.98 -0.75 -9.89
N PRO A 171 0.29 -0.33 -9.82
CA PRO A 171 1.12 -0.55 -8.64
C PRO A 171 0.50 0.15 -7.42
N LEU A 172 0.55 -0.53 -6.28
CA LEU A 172 0.05 -0.01 -5.02
C LEU A 172 1.02 1.04 -4.45
N ASP A 173 0.48 2.18 -4.01
CA ASP A 173 1.25 3.21 -3.33
C ASP A 173 1.27 2.98 -1.82
N THR A 174 2.07 2.01 -1.35
CA THR A 174 2.08 1.62 0.07
C THR A 174 3.11 2.34 0.93
N THR A 175 3.88 3.24 0.30
CA THR A 175 5.01 3.94 0.90
C THR A 175 4.57 5.12 1.76
N PHE A 176 5.33 5.40 2.82
CA PHE A 176 5.23 6.66 3.56
C PHE A 176 6.11 7.72 2.86
N HIS A 177 5.48 8.70 2.22
CA HIS A 177 6.16 9.74 1.47
C HIS A 177 6.53 10.89 2.38
N ALA A 178 7.84 11.04 2.65
CA ALA A 178 8.36 12.19 3.38
C ALA A 178 8.72 13.33 2.42
N ARG A 179 9.05 14.49 2.99
CA ARG A 179 9.37 15.69 2.21
C ARG A 179 10.64 15.46 1.36
N PRO A 180 10.57 15.62 0.03
CA PRO A 180 11.78 15.69 -0.80
C PRO A 180 12.56 16.98 -0.49
N THR A 181 13.90 16.95 -0.58
CA THR A 181 14.75 18.11 -0.25
C THR A 181 14.33 19.34 -1.07
N PRO A 182 14.08 20.51 -0.44
CA PRO A 182 13.50 21.65 -1.15
C PRO A 182 14.43 22.44 -2.09
N MET A 183 15.74 22.21 -2.17
CA MET A 183 16.61 22.99 -3.06
C MET A 183 17.88 22.24 -3.48
N PRO A 184 18.43 22.55 -4.68
CA PRO A 184 19.82 22.23 -4.98
C PRO A 184 20.74 22.94 -3.98
N PRO A 185 21.83 22.30 -3.54
CA PRO A 185 22.79 22.91 -2.62
C PRO A 185 23.35 24.21 -3.21
N LEU A 186 23.67 25.17 -2.33
CA LEU A 186 24.59 26.24 -2.68
C LEU A 186 25.93 25.60 -3.07
N ALA A 187 26.62 26.18 -4.05
CA ALA A 187 27.88 25.63 -4.55
C ALA A 187 28.88 25.40 -3.39
N ASP A 188 29.48 24.20 -3.39
CA ASP A 188 30.51 23.66 -2.47
C ASP A 188 30.08 22.95 -1.17
N GLU A 189 28.78 22.75 -0.88
CA GLU A 189 28.34 21.83 0.19
C GLU A 189 27.48 20.67 -0.35
N ALA A 190 27.70 19.46 0.18
CA ALA A 190 26.80 18.34 -0.09
C ALA A 190 25.44 18.65 0.55
N PRO A 191 24.31 18.54 -0.17
CA PRO A 191 23.01 18.81 0.41
C PRO A 191 22.76 17.81 1.54
N PRO A 192 22.15 18.22 2.66
CA PRO A 192 21.71 17.27 3.66
C PRO A 192 20.76 16.25 2.99
N PRO A 193 20.80 14.96 3.41
CA PRO A 193 19.93 13.96 2.83
C PRO A 193 18.47 14.38 3.04
N ASP A 194 17.67 14.22 1.98
CA ASP A 194 16.23 14.43 2.07
C ASP A 194 15.62 13.48 3.11
N ASP A 195 14.46 13.87 3.64
CA ASP A 195 13.84 13.12 4.74
C ASP A 195 13.50 11.68 4.30
N SER A 196 13.17 11.46 3.02
CA SER A 196 12.88 10.12 2.48
C SER A 196 14.13 9.25 2.41
N SER A 197 15.22 9.74 1.80
CA SER A 197 16.49 9.01 1.71
C SER A 197 17.08 8.71 3.09
N TRP A 198 16.99 9.67 4.01
CA TRP A 198 17.42 9.47 5.39
C TRP A 198 16.58 8.42 6.13
N LEU A 199 15.25 8.42 5.94
CA LEU A 199 14.38 7.40 6.52
C LEU A 199 14.70 6.01 5.97
N VAL A 200 14.91 5.87 4.66
CA VAL A 200 15.29 4.58 4.04
C VAL A 200 16.57 4.04 4.67
N GLU A 201 17.60 4.87 4.84
CA GLU A 201 18.84 4.46 5.50
C GLU A 201 18.59 4.02 6.95
N ARG A 202 17.77 4.76 7.70
CA ARG A 202 17.47 4.44 9.10
C ARG A 202 16.67 3.16 9.26
N LEU A 203 15.62 2.96 8.45
CA LEU A 203 14.81 1.76 8.48
C LEU A 203 15.62 0.53 8.04
N ALA A 204 16.54 0.66 7.08
CA ALA A 204 17.41 -0.42 6.66
C ALA A 204 18.41 -0.89 7.74
N SER A 205 18.64 -0.08 8.78
CA SER A 205 19.49 -0.45 9.92
C SER A 205 18.76 -1.25 11.01
N LEU A 206 17.43 -1.36 10.91
CA LEU A 206 16.62 -2.12 11.86
C LEU A 206 16.66 -3.62 11.53
N PRO A 207 16.39 -4.50 12.51
CA PRO A 207 16.21 -5.93 12.25
C PRO A 207 15.11 -6.18 11.20
N GLU A 208 15.30 -7.20 10.37
CA GLU A 208 14.29 -7.62 9.41
C GLU A 208 13.01 -8.10 10.13
N VAL A 209 11.86 -7.64 9.63
CA VAL A 209 10.54 -8.06 10.11
C VAL A 209 10.16 -9.36 9.41
N GLY A 210 9.66 -10.35 10.16
CA GLY A 210 9.21 -11.61 9.57
C GLY A 210 8.02 -11.39 8.61
N ALA A 211 7.92 -12.18 7.55
CA ALA A 211 6.85 -12.04 6.54
C ALA A 211 5.43 -12.05 7.14
N ALA A 212 5.21 -12.82 8.22
CA ALA A 212 3.91 -12.88 8.90
C ALA A 212 3.52 -11.57 9.60
N GLU A 213 4.52 -10.77 10.02
CA GLU A 213 4.34 -9.48 10.68
C GLU A 213 4.36 -8.34 9.67
N TYR A 214 5.19 -8.45 8.62
CA TYR A 214 5.29 -7.45 7.54
C TYR A 214 3.93 -7.13 6.91
N TYR A 215 3.10 -8.15 6.67
CA TYR A 215 1.75 -7.98 6.13
C TYR A 215 0.69 -7.84 7.23
N THR A 216 0.87 -6.88 8.14
CA THR A 216 -0.11 -6.53 9.17
C THR A 216 -0.34 -5.02 9.24
N MET A 217 -1.55 -4.61 9.58
CA MET A 217 -1.88 -3.22 9.87
C MET A 217 -1.24 -2.75 11.18
N THR A 218 -1.06 -3.66 12.14
CA THR A 218 -0.30 -3.36 13.37
C THR A 218 1.14 -2.95 13.06
N CYS A 219 1.88 -3.75 12.28
CA CYS A 219 3.26 -3.43 11.90
C CYS A 219 3.35 -2.09 11.15
N ARG A 220 2.36 -1.77 10.30
CA ARG A 220 2.32 -0.46 9.61
C ARG A 220 2.09 0.71 10.56
N PHE A 221 1.23 0.54 11.55
CA PHE A 221 0.98 1.56 12.58
C PHE A 221 2.24 1.83 13.39
N GLU A 222 2.91 0.77 13.86
CA GLU A 222 4.16 0.86 14.61
C GLU A 222 5.28 1.49 13.77
N THR A 223 5.38 1.10 12.49
CA THR A 223 6.33 1.69 11.54
C THR A 223 6.05 3.19 11.37
N LEU A 224 4.78 3.58 11.24
CA LEU A 224 4.40 4.99 11.14
C LEU A 224 4.80 5.76 12.40
N GLN A 225 4.53 5.24 13.60
CA GLN A 225 4.95 5.88 14.86
C GLN A 225 6.47 6.08 14.90
N LEU A 226 7.23 5.04 14.54
CA LEU A 226 8.69 5.10 14.49
C LEU A 226 9.17 6.14 13.47
N VAL A 227 8.60 6.17 12.27
CA VAL A 227 8.94 7.16 11.23
C VAL A 227 8.69 8.59 11.74
N LEU A 228 7.56 8.83 12.40
CA LEU A 228 7.24 10.15 12.96
C LEU A 228 8.23 10.56 14.06
N GLU A 229 8.61 9.64 14.95
CA GLU A 229 9.60 9.88 16.00
C GLU A 229 10.99 10.18 15.41
N LEU A 230 11.41 9.40 14.42
CA LEU A 230 12.68 9.57 13.73
C LEU A 230 12.76 10.95 13.04
N LEU A 231 11.70 11.34 12.31
CA LEU A 231 11.63 12.65 11.67
C LEU A 231 11.65 13.79 12.69
N ALA A 232 10.87 13.69 13.77
CA ALA A 232 10.86 14.69 14.83
C ALA A 232 12.26 14.85 15.47
N THR A 233 12.95 13.73 15.71
CA THR A 233 14.31 13.73 16.27
C THR A 233 15.32 14.36 15.32
N LYS A 234 15.27 14.00 14.03
CA LYS A 234 16.12 14.59 12.99
C LYS A 234 15.92 16.10 12.90
N HIS A 235 14.67 16.54 12.79
CA HIS A 235 14.32 17.95 12.64
C HIS A 235 14.72 18.77 13.86
N LEU A 236 14.55 18.22 15.07
CA LEU A 236 15.05 18.84 16.30
C LEU A 236 16.58 18.98 16.30
N GLY A 237 17.30 17.94 15.87
CA GLY A 237 18.76 17.96 15.72
C GLY A 237 19.26 18.98 14.68
N GLU A 238 18.45 19.26 13.66
CA GLU A 238 18.69 20.30 12.65
C GLU A 238 18.24 21.69 13.09
N GLY A 239 17.66 21.82 14.29
CA GLY A 239 17.15 23.10 14.80
C GLY A 239 15.87 23.58 14.10
N ARG A 240 15.14 22.70 13.41
CA ARG A 240 13.82 23.02 12.85
C ARG A 240 12.79 23.10 13.97
N GLU A 241 12.01 24.17 13.99
CA GLU A 241 10.92 24.31 14.97
C GLU A 241 9.75 23.37 14.64
N PRO A 242 9.06 22.81 15.66
CA PRO A 242 7.83 22.05 15.45
C PRO A 242 6.80 22.89 14.68
N ARG A 243 6.29 22.33 13.57
CA ARG A 243 5.36 23.02 12.68
C ARG A 243 4.12 22.16 12.45
N LEU A 244 2.97 22.83 12.30
CA LEU A 244 1.76 22.22 11.76
C LEU A 244 1.74 22.36 10.23
N TYR A 245 1.58 21.26 9.53
CA TYR A 245 1.43 21.20 8.09
C TYR A 245 -0.05 21.28 7.69
N THR A 246 -0.36 22.15 6.74
CA THR A 246 -1.70 22.28 6.15
C THR A 246 -1.77 21.57 4.81
N VAL A 247 -2.97 21.40 4.26
CA VAL A 247 -3.15 20.84 2.90
C VAL A 247 -2.34 21.64 1.86
N ASP A 248 -2.28 22.97 2.00
CA ASP A 248 -1.55 23.83 1.07
C ASP A 248 -0.04 23.52 1.08
N ASP A 249 0.54 23.24 2.25
CA ASP A 249 1.96 22.84 2.36
C ASP A 249 2.28 21.59 1.54
N TYR A 250 1.35 20.64 1.49
CA TYR A 250 1.50 19.42 0.69
C TYR A 250 1.30 19.70 -0.80
N VAL A 251 0.30 20.50 -1.16
CA VAL A 251 0.04 20.87 -2.56
C VAL A 251 1.25 21.58 -3.17
N ASP A 252 1.89 22.48 -2.44
CA ASP A 252 3.06 23.22 -2.93
C ASP A 252 4.23 22.29 -3.24
N VAL A 253 4.52 21.34 -2.35
CA VAL A 253 5.61 20.37 -2.53
C VAL A 253 5.29 19.36 -3.64
N ILE A 254 4.09 18.78 -3.65
CA ILE A 254 3.68 17.77 -4.64
C ILE A 254 3.56 18.38 -6.04
N SER A 255 3.13 19.64 -6.14
CA SER A 255 3.04 20.36 -7.43
C SER A 255 4.38 20.91 -7.91
N GLY A 256 5.46 20.81 -7.11
CA GLY A 256 6.75 21.44 -7.42
C GLY A 256 6.70 22.98 -7.44
N ARG A 257 5.81 23.60 -6.65
CA ARG A 257 5.62 25.06 -6.56
C ARG A 257 6.46 25.73 -5.45
N SER A 258 7.34 25.00 -4.77
CA SER A 258 8.23 25.53 -3.73
C SER A 258 9.52 26.15 -4.27
#